data_AF-A0A2T2V697-F1
#
_entry.id   AF-A0A2T2V697-F1
#
_cell.length_a   1.000
_cell.length_b   1.000
_cell.length_c   1.000
_cell.angle_alpha   90.00
_cell.angle_beta   90.00
_cell.angle_gamma   90.00
#
_symmetry.space_group_name_H-M   'P 1'
#
loop_
_entity.id
_entity.type
_entity.pdbx_description
1 polymer ?
#
loop_
_entity_poly.entity_id
_entity_poly.type
_entity_poly.pdbx_seq_one_letter_code
_entity_poly.pdbx_strand_id
1 'polypeptide(L)'
;MTSRLKDMRYSVMLALYLPILLYAFSTYDLSDDTYAVQSVEPVVVGDRTVVLGQPFTARTFLSVGQSEGQRLETQGGDVRAVGDSLLRMSTGGVLAEDEQEKTVSYEGQFSFQQVGGQMAQIPVQGQFTVRRPEIVATSEATQSLYRRCLNRIRIDVPGLEERPLRLETASQNVGGRSIALSPGGSGPQTVRVFLADSASSDTENVFLGEKEFAVIDPPRPELQVRAGGREVASGDNIPRRRAVLNFEIEPDQEFRQRYPQDAQYSVGRATVFLRKGLTASERIGTFDLDGGRLVLTRNLRDAEAGDRITIRLEGVVRINHAGQAIPVSFSEASRTFGFVLS
;
A
#
# COMPACT_ATOMS: atom_id res chain seq x y z
N MET A 1 35.46 94.86 -13.83
CA MET A 1 34.91 94.95 -12.45
C MET A 1 33.69 94.06 -12.21
N THR A 2 32.96 93.62 -13.25
CA THR A 2 31.73 92.82 -13.13
C THR A 2 31.92 91.33 -12.79
N SER A 3 33.09 90.71 -13.04
CA SER A 3 33.30 89.29 -12.69
C SER A 3 33.56 89.08 -11.19
N ARG A 4 34.39 89.92 -10.55
CA ARG A 4 34.67 89.84 -9.10
C ARG A 4 33.41 89.96 -8.23
N LEU A 5 32.41 90.71 -8.70
CA LEU A 5 31.15 90.89 -7.97
C LEU A 5 30.24 89.66 -8.06
N LYS A 6 30.31 88.91 -9.18
CA LYS A 6 29.65 87.60 -9.32
C LYS A 6 30.35 86.54 -8.47
N ASP A 7 31.68 86.53 -8.45
CA ASP A 7 32.46 85.60 -7.63
C ASP A 7 32.19 85.81 -6.15
N MET A 8 32.19 87.07 -5.67
CA MET A 8 31.82 87.37 -4.28
C MET A 8 30.40 86.94 -3.93
N ARG A 9 29.43 87.15 -4.83
CA ARG A 9 28.05 86.69 -4.60
C ARG A 9 27.95 85.18 -4.52
N TYR A 10 28.70 84.46 -5.36
CA TYR A 10 28.74 83.01 -5.34
C TYR A 10 29.40 82.50 -4.05
N SER A 11 30.52 83.10 -3.62
CA SER A 11 31.19 82.75 -2.36
C SER A 11 30.30 83.00 -1.14
N VAL A 12 29.55 84.11 -1.13
CA VAL A 12 28.62 84.44 -0.04
C VAL A 12 27.41 83.50 -0.04
N MET A 13 26.82 83.20 -1.20
CA MET A 13 25.76 82.20 -1.29
C MET A 13 26.26 80.82 -0.86
N LEU A 14 27.43 80.39 -1.34
CA LEU A 14 28.01 79.10 -0.94
C LEU A 14 28.24 79.05 0.58
N ALA A 15 28.80 80.11 1.18
CA ALA A 15 29.03 80.17 2.62
C ALA A 15 27.73 80.16 3.46
N LEU A 16 26.62 80.66 2.92
CA LEU A 16 25.31 80.65 3.58
C LEU A 16 24.54 79.35 3.38
N TYR A 17 24.53 78.80 2.15
CA TYR A 17 23.73 77.63 1.80
C TYR A 17 24.45 76.31 2.08
N LEU A 18 25.78 76.25 2.01
CA LEU A 18 26.53 75.03 2.27
C LEU A 18 26.34 74.50 3.70
N PRO A 19 26.37 75.33 4.77
CA PRO A 19 26.09 74.84 6.12
C PRO A 19 24.65 74.34 6.28
N ILE A 20 23.69 74.97 5.61
CA ILE A 20 22.27 74.57 5.65
C ILE A 20 22.06 73.23 4.94
N LEU A 21 22.71 73.05 3.78
CA LEU A 21 22.69 71.78 3.05
C LEU A 21 23.41 70.67 3.81
N LEU A 22 24.57 70.96 4.42
CA LEU A 22 25.29 70.02 5.27
C LEU A 22 24.49 69.65 6.52
N TYR A 23 23.79 70.62 7.13
CA TYR A 23 22.91 70.37 8.26
C TYR A 23 21.70 69.50 7.86
N ALA A 24 21.08 69.80 6.71
CA ALA A 24 19.99 68.99 6.18
C ALA A 24 20.44 67.54 5.90
N PHE A 25 21.64 67.35 5.33
CA PHE A 25 22.25 66.03 5.16
C PHE A 25 22.62 65.36 6.49
N SER A 26 23.06 66.11 7.51
CA SER A 26 23.41 65.53 8.83
C SER A 26 22.20 65.17 9.68
N THR A 27 21.02 65.75 9.40
CA THR A 27 19.75 65.38 10.05
C THR A 27 19.03 64.22 9.38
N TYR A 28 19.55 63.71 8.25
CA TYR A 28 19.13 62.39 7.78
C TYR A 28 19.77 61.35 8.71
N ASP A 29 19.00 60.97 9.73
CA ASP A 29 19.32 59.89 10.64
C ASP A 29 19.20 58.56 9.89
N LEU A 30 20.23 58.23 9.12
CA LEU A 30 20.43 56.89 8.58
C LEU A 30 20.90 56.05 9.77
N SER A 31 20.00 55.27 10.36
CA SER A 31 20.37 54.28 11.38
C SER A 31 21.52 53.40 10.87
N ASP A 32 22.47 53.04 11.73
CA ASP A 32 23.69 52.31 11.38
C ASP A 32 23.47 50.97 10.63
N ASP A 33 22.24 50.46 10.59
CA ASP A 33 21.81 49.26 9.87
C ASP A 33 21.18 49.54 8.48
N THR A 34 21.32 50.75 7.94
CA THR A 34 20.70 51.12 6.66
C THR A 34 21.61 50.76 5.47
N TYR A 35 21.32 49.63 4.82
CA TYR A 35 22.04 49.20 3.62
C TYR A 35 21.31 49.65 2.34
N ALA A 36 22.04 50.32 1.43
CA ALA A 36 21.57 50.58 0.08
C ALA A 36 21.78 49.33 -0.79
N VAL A 37 20.73 48.55 -0.98
CA VAL A 37 20.77 47.30 -1.77
C VAL A 37 20.44 47.59 -3.23
N GLN A 38 21.27 47.11 -4.17
CA GLN A 38 21.09 47.33 -5.62
C GLN A 38 19.98 46.46 -6.24
N SER A 39 19.76 45.25 -5.73
CA SER A 39 18.66 44.37 -6.15
C SER A 39 18.18 43.48 -5.00
N VAL A 40 16.87 43.32 -4.89
CA VAL A 40 16.22 42.40 -3.96
C VAL A 40 15.45 41.41 -4.82
N GLU A 41 15.76 40.12 -4.68
CA GLU A 41 15.13 39.05 -5.45
C GLU A 41 14.52 38.03 -4.49
N PRO A 42 13.29 37.55 -4.74
CA PRO A 42 12.69 36.52 -3.93
C PRO A 42 13.26 35.15 -4.33
N VAL A 43 13.63 34.36 -3.33
CA VAL A 43 14.09 32.99 -3.49
C VAL A 43 13.07 32.06 -2.87
N VAL A 44 12.64 31.05 -3.64
CA VAL A 44 11.71 30.01 -3.17
C VAL A 44 12.42 28.68 -3.13
N VAL A 45 12.39 28.03 -1.97
CA VAL A 45 12.99 26.72 -1.71
C VAL A 45 11.89 25.77 -1.24
N GLY A 46 11.57 24.78 -2.06
CA GLY A 46 10.58 23.76 -1.74
C GLY A 46 10.64 22.60 -2.71
N ASP A 47 9.87 21.57 -2.42
CA ASP A 47 9.78 20.40 -3.28
C ASP A 47 9.10 20.75 -4.60
N ARG A 48 9.75 20.40 -5.71
CA ARG A 48 9.17 20.61 -7.06
C ARG A 48 8.07 19.60 -7.38
N THR A 49 8.07 18.46 -6.70
CA THR A 49 7.11 17.37 -6.89
C THR A 49 6.62 16.91 -5.53
N VAL A 50 5.30 16.87 -5.35
CA VAL A 50 4.65 16.45 -4.10
C VAL A 50 3.64 15.34 -4.39
N VAL A 51 3.53 14.40 -3.46
CA VAL A 51 2.56 13.31 -3.55
C VAL A 51 1.16 13.82 -3.18
N LEU A 52 0.13 13.39 -3.90
CA LEU A 52 -1.26 13.70 -3.61
C LEU A 52 -1.60 13.34 -2.15
N GLY A 53 -2.12 14.29 -1.38
CA GLY A 53 -2.43 14.13 0.05
C GLY A 53 -1.34 14.66 0.99
N GLN A 54 -0.11 14.81 0.52
CA GLN A 54 0.96 15.50 1.26
C GLN A 54 0.80 17.01 1.08
N PRO A 55 0.84 17.82 2.16
CA PRO A 55 0.78 19.26 2.01
C PRO A 55 2.03 19.75 1.27
N PHE A 56 1.83 20.58 0.25
CA PHE A 56 2.94 21.32 -0.36
C PHE A 56 3.44 22.35 0.65
N THR A 57 4.76 22.43 0.81
CA THR A 57 5.44 23.43 1.63
C THR A 57 6.64 23.98 0.90
N ALA A 58 6.70 25.30 0.75
CA ALA A 58 7.87 25.98 0.22
C ALA A 58 8.23 27.16 1.12
N ARG A 59 9.52 27.31 1.39
CA ARG A 59 10.05 28.45 2.14
C ARG A 59 10.45 29.54 1.18
N THR A 60 10.08 30.77 1.48
CA THR A 60 10.36 31.95 0.68
C THR A 60 11.19 32.92 1.51
N PHE A 61 12.21 33.50 0.88
CA PHE A 61 13.07 34.49 1.51
C PHE A 61 13.46 35.55 0.49
N LEU A 62 13.76 36.76 0.95
CA LEU A 62 14.39 37.78 0.10
C LEU A 62 15.90 37.58 0.12
N SER A 63 16.56 37.71 -1.04
CA SER A 63 18.01 37.53 -1.20
C SER A 63 18.83 38.47 -0.33
N VAL A 64 18.26 39.62 0.03
CA VAL A 64 18.88 40.61 0.90
C VAL A 64 17.79 41.22 1.81
N GLY A 65 17.85 40.95 3.11
CA GLY A 65 16.97 41.58 4.09
C GLY A 65 16.99 40.89 5.46
N GLN A 66 17.04 41.69 6.52
CA GLN A 66 16.63 41.27 7.88
C GLN A 66 15.17 40.80 7.81
N SER A 67 14.82 39.69 8.46
CA SER A 67 13.45 39.15 8.48
C SER A 67 12.43 40.10 9.14
N GLU A 68 12.91 41.10 9.89
CA GLU A 68 12.05 42.07 10.57
C GLU A 68 11.39 43.05 9.57
N GLY A 69 10.04 43.12 9.63
CA GLY A 69 9.25 44.04 8.79
C GLY A 69 8.90 43.52 7.39
N GLN A 70 9.29 42.30 7.04
CA GLN A 70 8.85 41.63 5.81
C GLN A 70 7.51 40.91 6.04
N ARG A 71 6.60 41.01 5.07
CA ARG A 71 5.34 40.24 5.07
C ARG A 71 5.18 39.51 3.75
N LEU A 72 4.80 38.24 3.82
CA LEU A 72 4.44 37.43 2.68
C LEU A 72 2.92 37.32 2.59
N GLU A 73 2.36 37.69 1.44
CA GLU A 73 0.93 37.56 1.16
C GLU A 73 0.73 36.79 -0.14
N THR A 74 -0.29 35.94 -0.20
CA THR A 74 -0.67 35.19 -1.42
C THR A 74 -1.91 35.82 -2.04
N GLN A 75 -1.89 36.06 -3.35
CA GLN A 75 -3.02 36.68 -4.06
C GLN A 75 -4.05 35.63 -4.47
N GLY A 76 -4.88 35.20 -3.53
CA GLY A 76 -5.91 34.19 -3.80
C GLY A 76 -5.34 32.82 -4.20
N GLY A 77 -6.23 31.87 -4.48
CA GLY A 77 -5.86 30.49 -4.80
C GLY A 77 -5.67 29.59 -3.57
N ASP A 78 -5.27 28.34 -3.84
CA ASP A 78 -5.20 27.29 -2.82
C ASP A 78 -3.88 27.31 -2.01
N VAL A 79 -2.85 27.98 -2.53
CA VAL A 79 -1.59 28.22 -1.81
C VAL A 79 -1.75 29.42 -0.88
N ARG A 80 -1.48 29.22 0.41
CA ARG A 80 -1.60 30.26 1.44
C ARG A 80 -0.25 30.53 2.08
N ALA A 81 0.03 31.81 2.35
CA ALA A 81 1.12 32.20 3.23
C ALA A 81 0.79 31.83 4.68
N VAL A 82 1.76 31.24 5.37
CA VAL A 82 1.72 30.88 6.79
C VAL A 82 2.87 31.61 7.48
N GLY A 83 2.57 32.78 8.04
CA GLY A 83 3.59 33.72 8.51
C GLY A 83 4.36 34.36 7.35
N ASP A 84 5.58 34.82 7.62
CA ASP A 84 6.29 35.73 6.70
C ASP A 84 7.20 35.01 5.69
N SER A 85 7.30 33.69 5.73
CA SER A 85 8.30 32.93 4.92
C SER A 85 7.87 31.54 4.47
N LEU A 86 6.64 31.10 4.76
CA LEU A 86 6.20 29.75 4.41
C LEU A 86 4.95 29.81 3.54
N LEU A 87 5.00 29.17 2.37
CA LEU A 87 3.85 28.87 1.54
C LEU A 87 3.38 27.45 1.83
N ARG A 88 2.07 27.26 2.01
CA ARG A 88 1.46 25.95 2.26
C ARG A 88 0.18 25.76 1.46
N MET A 89 -0.02 24.55 0.92
CA MET A 89 -1.25 24.15 0.22
C MET A 89 -1.62 22.71 0.55
N SER A 90 -2.92 22.44 0.69
CA SER A 90 -3.43 21.07 0.72
C SER A 90 -3.56 20.53 -0.71
N THR A 91 -3.03 19.34 -0.97
CA THR A 91 -3.05 18.75 -2.32
C THR A 91 -4.25 17.83 -2.56
N GLY A 92 -5.06 17.53 -1.53
CA GLY A 92 -6.08 16.49 -1.57
C GLY A 92 -7.14 16.61 -2.67
N GLY A 93 -7.47 17.83 -3.10
CA GLY A 93 -8.47 18.09 -4.15
C GLY A 93 -7.88 18.48 -5.51
N VAL A 94 -6.56 18.35 -5.70
CA VAL A 94 -5.89 18.88 -6.89
C VAL A 94 -6.12 18.02 -8.13
N LEU A 95 -6.11 16.70 -7.96
CA LEU A 95 -6.23 15.70 -9.02
C LEU A 95 -7.61 15.07 -9.02
N ALA A 96 -8.22 14.97 -10.20
CA ALA A 96 -9.36 14.07 -10.42
C ALA A 96 -8.94 12.59 -10.34
N GLU A 97 -9.89 11.66 -10.17
CA GLU A 97 -9.57 10.22 -10.02
C GLU A 97 -8.81 9.62 -11.21
N ASP A 98 -9.07 10.11 -12.42
CA ASP A 98 -8.46 9.69 -13.69
C ASP A 98 -7.12 10.38 -14.00
N GLU A 99 -6.78 11.45 -13.27
CA GLU A 99 -5.53 12.18 -13.44
C GLU A 99 -4.38 11.56 -12.60
N GLN A 100 -3.19 11.51 -13.21
CA GLN A 100 -1.97 10.99 -12.56
C GLN A 100 -1.04 12.09 -12.08
N GLU A 101 -1.01 13.23 -12.78
CA GLU A 101 -0.20 14.38 -12.39
C GLU A 101 -0.81 15.69 -12.86
N LYS A 102 -0.52 16.77 -12.13
CA LYS A 102 -0.96 18.13 -12.46
C LYS A 102 0.02 19.16 -11.91
N THR A 103 0.34 20.14 -12.74
CA THR A 103 1.17 21.27 -12.32
C THR A 103 0.29 22.37 -11.75
N VAL A 104 0.64 22.83 -10.57
CA VAL A 104 -0.03 23.93 -9.87
C VAL A 104 0.94 25.11 -9.84
N SER A 105 0.50 26.24 -10.40
CA SER A 105 1.19 27.52 -10.27
C SER A 105 0.69 28.27 -9.05
N TYR A 106 1.56 29.07 -8.44
CA TYR A 106 1.20 29.95 -7.35
C TYR A 106 1.87 31.31 -7.49
N GLU A 107 1.16 32.32 -7.00
CA GLU A 107 1.61 33.69 -7.00
C GLU A 107 1.42 34.30 -5.60
N GLY A 108 2.44 34.99 -5.14
CA GLY A 108 2.45 35.76 -3.90
C GLY A 108 3.23 37.04 -4.06
N GLN A 109 3.27 37.84 -3.00
CA GLN A 109 3.98 39.09 -2.96
C GLN A 109 4.63 39.26 -1.60
N PHE A 110 5.90 39.64 -1.62
CA PHE A 110 6.56 40.19 -0.45
C PHE A 110 6.29 41.68 -0.36
N SER A 111 5.98 42.15 0.84
CA SER A 111 5.94 43.58 1.15
C SER A 111 6.94 43.90 2.26
N PHE A 112 7.70 44.97 2.07
CA PHE A 112 8.68 45.45 3.06
C PHE A 112 8.84 46.97 2.95
N GLN A 113 9.30 47.58 4.03
CA GLN A 113 9.52 49.02 4.09
C GLN A 113 10.92 49.37 3.59
N GLN A 114 11.01 50.26 2.60
CA GLN A 114 12.26 50.76 2.07
C GLN A 114 12.81 51.91 2.92
N VAL A 115 14.11 52.18 2.74
CA VAL A 115 14.79 53.37 3.25
C VAL A 115 14.05 54.61 2.71
N GLY A 116 13.36 55.34 3.59
CA GLY A 116 12.47 56.44 3.23
C GLY A 116 10.98 56.22 3.54
N GLY A 117 10.63 55.07 4.15
CA GLY A 117 9.30 54.80 4.69
C GLY A 117 8.26 54.33 3.67
N GLN A 118 8.62 54.26 2.39
CA GLN A 118 7.77 53.74 1.32
C GLN A 118 7.69 52.20 1.38
N MET A 119 6.51 51.64 1.11
CA MET A 119 6.33 50.19 1.00
C MET A 119 6.69 49.74 -0.41
N ALA A 120 7.62 48.78 -0.51
CA ALA A 120 7.91 48.08 -1.75
C ALA A 120 7.20 46.72 -1.78
N GLN A 121 6.81 46.31 -2.99
CA GLN A 121 6.22 44.99 -3.24
C GLN A 121 7.02 44.24 -4.30
N ILE A 122 7.32 42.98 -4.04
CA ILE A 122 8.05 42.11 -4.97
C ILE A 122 7.23 40.83 -5.21
N PRO A 123 6.90 40.51 -6.48
CA PRO A 123 6.15 39.30 -6.79
C PRO A 123 6.99 38.04 -6.60
N VAL A 124 6.37 37.02 -6.03
CA VAL A 124 6.91 35.66 -5.88
C VAL A 124 6.05 34.74 -6.71
N GLN A 125 6.65 34.07 -7.68
CA GLN A 125 5.92 33.13 -8.53
C GLN A 125 6.67 31.80 -8.57
N GLY A 126 5.92 30.72 -8.64
CA GLY A 126 6.48 29.39 -8.76
C GLY A 126 5.47 28.37 -9.23
N GLN A 127 5.96 27.17 -9.49
CA GLN A 127 5.14 26.03 -9.86
C GLN A 127 5.68 24.77 -9.19
N PHE A 128 4.78 23.84 -8.89
CA PHE A 128 5.10 22.51 -8.42
C PHE A 128 4.14 21.49 -9.06
N THR A 129 4.56 20.24 -9.10
CA THR A 129 3.75 19.15 -9.67
C THR A 129 3.22 18.27 -8.56
N VAL A 130 1.91 18.05 -8.55
CA VAL A 130 1.26 17.05 -7.70
C VAL A 130 1.15 15.76 -8.50
N ARG A 131 1.59 14.64 -7.91
CA ARG A 131 1.49 13.31 -8.53
C ARG A 131 0.72 12.34 -7.67
N ARG A 132 -0.04 11.46 -8.31
CA ARG A 132 -0.68 10.33 -7.66
C ARG A 132 0.40 9.37 -7.10
N PRO A 133 0.30 8.93 -5.84
CA PRO A 133 1.27 8.00 -5.29
C PRO A 133 1.20 6.63 -5.95
N GLU A 134 2.33 5.92 -5.92
CA GLU A 134 2.34 4.49 -6.15
C GLU A 134 1.87 3.75 -4.90
N ILE A 135 0.91 2.83 -5.06
CA ILE A 135 0.40 2.02 -3.96
C ILE A 135 1.19 0.72 -3.89
N VAL A 136 1.88 0.51 -2.76
CA VAL A 136 2.63 -0.70 -2.48
C VAL A 136 1.80 -1.61 -1.60
N ALA A 137 1.50 -2.81 -2.09
CA ALA A 137 0.81 -3.82 -1.31
C ALA A 137 1.80 -4.88 -0.86
N THR A 138 1.90 -5.06 0.46
CA THR A 138 2.64 -6.15 1.07
C THR A 138 1.63 -7.17 1.59
N SER A 139 1.64 -8.36 0.99
CA SER A 139 0.88 -9.51 1.48
C SER A 139 1.81 -10.39 2.31
N GLU A 140 1.28 -11.06 3.34
CA GLU A 140 2.04 -12.05 4.11
C GLU A 140 2.57 -13.20 3.24
N ALA A 141 2.02 -13.41 2.03
CA ALA A 141 2.37 -14.59 1.25
C ALA A 141 2.65 -14.43 -0.25
N THR A 142 2.01 -13.51 -0.97
CA THR A 142 2.03 -13.54 -2.44
C THR A 142 1.52 -12.24 -3.07
N GLN A 143 1.89 -11.97 -4.33
CA GLN A 143 1.27 -10.90 -5.14
C GLN A 143 -0.20 -11.20 -5.50
N SER A 144 -0.64 -12.44 -5.32
CA SER A 144 -2.01 -12.92 -5.55
C SER A 144 -2.70 -13.30 -4.24
N LEU A 145 -4.03 -13.33 -4.23
CA LEU A 145 -4.83 -13.78 -3.09
C LEU A 145 -5.24 -15.23 -3.29
N TYR A 146 -5.19 -16.03 -2.23
CA TYR A 146 -5.72 -17.38 -2.24
C TYR A 146 -7.23 -17.36 -2.02
N ARG A 147 -7.94 -18.05 -2.92
CA ARG A 147 -9.40 -18.20 -2.87
C ARG A 147 -9.83 -18.88 -1.57
N ARG A 148 -10.86 -18.32 -0.92
CA ARG A 148 -11.47 -18.80 0.32
C ARG A 148 -10.44 -19.04 1.44
N CYS A 149 -9.40 -18.22 1.49
CA CYS A 149 -8.40 -18.19 2.56
C CYS A 149 -8.42 -16.82 3.25
N LEU A 150 -7.91 -16.73 4.46
CA LEU A 150 -7.78 -15.45 5.15
C LEU A 150 -6.51 -14.72 4.67
N ASN A 151 -6.63 -13.95 3.59
CA ASN A 151 -5.52 -13.16 3.05
C ASN A 151 -5.39 -11.86 3.83
N ARG A 152 -4.24 -11.64 4.48
CA ARG A 152 -3.94 -10.39 5.17
C ARG A 152 -3.03 -9.54 4.31
N ILE A 153 -3.51 -8.34 4.00
CA ILE A 153 -2.82 -7.39 3.12
C ILE A 153 -2.54 -6.15 3.93
N ARG A 154 -1.31 -5.67 3.83
CA ARG A 154 -0.91 -4.33 4.27
C ARG A 154 -0.66 -3.46 3.05
N ILE A 155 -1.30 -2.30 3.03
CA ILE A 155 -1.14 -1.30 1.99
C ILE A 155 -0.29 -0.17 2.56
N ASP A 156 0.79 0.13 1.86
CA ASP A 156 1.67 1.23 2.15
C ASP A 156 1.72 2.21 0.98
N VAL A 157 1.63 3.49 1.31
CA VAL A 157 1.69 4.61 0.38
C VAL A 157 2.90 5.48 0.74
N PRO A 158 3.97 5.48 -0.09
CA PRO A 158 5.16 6.28 0.16
C PRO A 158 4.86 7.78 0.24
N GLY A 159 5.43 8.47 1.22
CA GLY A 159 5.20 9.89 1.51
C GLY A 159 3.94 10.16 2.34
N LEU A 160 3.17 9.12 2.68
CA LEU A 160 1.96 9.19 3.51
C LEU A 160 1.98 8.13 4.63
N GLU A 161 3.15 7.82 5.17
CA GLU A 161 3.35 6.78 6.18
C GLU A 161 2.62 7.09 7.50
N GLU A 162 2.66 8.37 7.91
CA GLU A 162 2.05 8.84 9.16
C GLU A 162 0.59 9.31 8.98
N ARG A 163 0.08 9.26 7.74
CA ARG A 163 -1.27 9.71 7.44
C ARG A 163 -2.25 8.54 7.52
N PRO A 164 -3.43 8.72 8.15
CA PRO A 164 -4.42 7.67 8.21
C PRO A 164 -4.98 7.39 6.82
N LEU A 165 -5.06 6.11 6.48
CA LEU A 165 -5.62 5.62 5.23
C LEU A 165 -6.99 4.99 5.48
N ARG A 166 -7.78 4.91 4.41
CA ARG A 166 -9.00 4.11 4.35
C ARG A 166 -8.93 3.20 3.15
N LEU A 167 -9.19 1.92 3.38
CA LEU A 167 -9.17 0.87 2.37
C LEU A 167 -10.61 0.44 2.07
N GLU A 168 -10.96 0.43 0.80
CA GLU A 168 -12.29 0.08 0.34
C GLU A 168 -12.22 -1.05 -0.68
N THR A 169 -13.12 -2.01 -0.51
CA THR A 169 -13.38 -3.12 -1.44
C THR A 169 -14.87 -3.19 -1.73
N ALA A 170 -15.29 -4.07 -2.64
CA ALA A 170 -16.70 -4.26 -2.95
C ALA A 170 -17.58 -4.65 -1.74
N SER A 171 -17.00 -5.20 -0.66
CA SER A 171 -17.75 -5.72 0.49
C SER A 171 -17.33 -5.12 1.83
N GLN A 172 -16.24 -4.36 1.89
CA GLN A 172 -15.67 -3.86 3.15
C GLN A 172 -15.09 -2.46 2.98
N ASN A 173 -15.26 -1.64 4.02
CA ASN A 173 -14.57 -0.37 4.19
C ASN A 173 -13.88 -0.41 5.56
N VAL A 174 -12.56 -0.28 5.56
CA VAL A 174 -11.72 -0.45 6.76
C VAL A 174 -10.79 0.75 6.90
N GLY A 175 -10.78 1.34 8.10
CA GLY A 175 -9.80 2.36 8.47
C GLY A 175 -8.44 1.73 8.78
N GLY A 176 -7.37 2.40 8.38
CA GLY A 176 -5.99 1.97 8.59
C GLY A 176 -5.34 1.42 7.32
N ARG A 177 -4.22 0.70 7.52
CA ARG A 177 -3.33 0.23 6.44
C ARG A 177 -3.43 -1.27 6.20
N SER A 178 -4.25 -1.98 6.96
CA SER A 178 -4.36 -3.44 6.87
C SER A 178 -5.80 -3.87 6.64
N ILE A 179 -5.99 -4.83 5.76
CA ILE A 179 -7.28 -5.40 5.41
C ILE A 179 -7.17 -6.92 5.27
N ALA A 180 -8.21 -7.63 5.67
CA ALA A 180 -8.28 -9.08 5.58
C ALA A 180 -9.36 -9.48 4.56
N LEU A 181 -8.97 -10.21 3.52
CA LEU A 181 -9.83 -10.60 2.40
C LEU A 181 -9.91 -12.11 2.26
N SER A 182 -11.12 -12.62 2.03
CA SER A 182 -11.36 -14.03 1.69
C SER A 182 -12.22 -14.14 0.43
N PRO A 183 -11.62 -13.99 -0.77
CA PRO A 183 -12.38 -14.00 -2.02
C PRO A 183 -13.00 -15.37 -2.29
N GLY A 184 -14.31 -15.41 -2.54
CA GLY A 184 -15.03 -16.64 -2.87
C GLY A 184 -14.92 -17.06 -4.34
N GLY A 185 -14.75 -16.08 -5.24
CA GLY A 185 -14.72 -16.25 -6.69
C GLY A 185 -13.31 -16.33 -7.28
N SER A 186 -13.22 -16.46 -8.60
CA SER A 186 -11.97 -16.46 -9.37
C SER A 186 -11.60 -15.11 -9.97
N GLY A 187 -12.52 -14.15 -9.96
CA GLY A 187 -12.27 -12.81 -10.47
C GLY A 187 -11.28 -12.04 -9.61
N PRO A 188 -10.60 -11.04 -10.18
CA PRO A 188 -9.68 -10.19 -9.42
C PRO A 188 -10.40 -9.46 -8.29
N GLN A 189 -9.64 -9.05 -7.28
CA GLN A 189 -10.12 -8.21 -6.18
C GLN A 189 -9.40 -6.87 -6.23
N THR A 190 -10.18 -5.79 -6.23
CA THR A 190 -9.64 -4.43 -6.24
C THR A 190 -9.77 -3.82 -4.85
N VAL A 191 -8.66 -3.27 -4.35
CA VAL A 191 -8.62 -2.46 -3.12
C VAL A 191 -8.38 -1.02 -3.53
N ARG A 192 -9.38 -0.17 -3.31
CA ARG A 192 -9.28 1.28 -3.47
C ARG A 192 -8.73 1.90 -2.21
N VAL A 193 -7.80 2.84 -2.36
CA VAL A 193 -7.07 3.47 -1.26
C VAL A 193 -7.41 4.94 -1.23
N PHE A 194 -7.83 5.41 -0.07
CA PHE A 194 -8.16 6.80 0.16
C PHE A 194 -7.35 7.34 1.34
N LEU A 195 -7.07 8.64 1.30
CA LEU A 195 -6.64 9.36 2.49
C LEU A 195 -7.86 9.54 3.41
N ALA A 196 -7.76 9.10 4.66
CA ALA A 196 -8.78 9.39 5.65
C ALA A 196 -8.47 10.76 6.25
N ASP A 197 -9.21 11.81 5.90
CA ASP A 197 -9.03 13.08 6.61
C ASP A 197 -9.77 13.01 7.96
N SER A 198 -9.04 13.19 9.06
CA SER A 198 -9.60 13.11 10.41
C SER A 198 -10.26 14.41 10.87
N ALA A 199 -10.21 15.48 10.05
CA ALA A 199 -10.54 16.83 10.49
C ALA A 199 -11.92 17.36 10.07
N SER A 200 -12.66 16.71 9.16
CA SER A 200 -14.00 17.17 8.81
C SER A 200 -14.87 16.03 8.28
N SER A 201 -16.09 15.95 8.82
CA SER A 201 -17.13 14.98 8.44
C SER A 201 -17.70 15.19 7.03
N ASP A 202 -17.21 16.20 6.29
CA ASP A 202 -17.74 16.62 4.99
C ASP A 202 -16.64 16.79 3.91
N THR A 203 -15.44 16.27 4.14
CA THR A 203 -14.36 16.33 3.14
C THR A 203 -14.34 15.04 2.31
N GLU A 204 -14.45 15.21 0.99
CA GLU A 204 -14.26 14.17 -0.01
C GLU A 204 -12.99 13.37 0.30
N ASN A 205 -13.15 12.05 0.40
CA ASN A 205 -12.04 11.17 0.65
C ASN A 205 -11.10 11.23 -0.55
N VAL A 206 -9.86 11.66 -0.34
CA VAL A 206 -8.90 11.83 -1.44
C VAL A 206 -8.56 10.44 -1.97
N PHE A 207 -9.02 10.13 -3.17
CA PHE A 207 -8.65 8.90 -3.85
C PHE A 207 -7.17 8.94 -4.16
N LEU A 208 -6.40 8.01 -3.60
CA LEU A 208 -4.96 7.87 -3.82
C LEU A 208 -4.68 6.92 -4.98
N GLY A 209 -5.55 5.94 -5.21
CA GLY A 209 -5.45 5.00 -6.30
C GLY A 209 -6.06 3.66 -5.92
N GLU A 210 -5.84 2.64 -6.75
CA GLU A 210 -6.31 1.29 -6.50
C GLU A 210 -5.27 0.24 -6.81
N LYS A 211 -5.38 -0.91 -6.13
CA LYS A 211 -4.55 -2.08 -6.38
C LYS A 211 -5.43 -3.28 -6.67
N GLU A 212 -5.22 -3.89 -7.83
CA GLU A 212 -5.85 -5.14 -8.21
C GLU A 212 -4.98 -6.33 -7.81
N PHE A 213 -5.62 -7.36 -7.26
CA PHE A 213 -5.00 -8.63 -6.93
C PHE A 213 -5.69 -9.77 -7.69
N ALA A 214 -4.88 -10.58 -8.39
CA ALA A 214 -5.36 -11.82 -8.97
C ALA A 214 -5.75 -12.82 -7.86
N VAL A 215 -6.82 -13.59 -8.10
CA VAL A 215 -7.27 -14.64 -7.16
C VAL A 215 -6.96 -16.01 -7.72
N ILE A 216 -6.15 -16.77 -6.99
CA ILE A 216 -5.69 -18.10 -7.36
C ILE A 216 -6.17 -19.16 -6.36
N ASP A 217 -6.22 -20.41 -6.80
CA ASP A 217 -6.49 -21.52 -5.88
C ASP A 217 -5.23 -21.82 -5.05
N PRO A 218 -5.39 -22.25 -3.78
CA PRO A 218 -4.27 -22.72 -2.96
C PRO A 218 -3.48 -23.84 -3.64
N PRO A 219 -2.19 -24.00 -3.32
CA PRO A 219 -1.40 -25.13 -3.77
C PRO A 219 -2.11 -26.45 -3.46
N ARG A 220 -1.99 -27.40 -4.38
CA ARG A 220 -2.59 -28.72 -4.18
C ARG A 220 -1.83 -29.45 -3.07
N PRO A 221 -2.52 -30.06 -2.10
CA PRO A 221 -1.87 -30.89 -1.10
C PRO A 221 -1.40 -32.22 -1.71
N GLU A 222 -0.51 -32.89 -1.01
CA GLU A 222 -0.07 -34.26 -1.28
C GLU A 222 -0.91 -35.26 -0.50
N LEU A 223 -1.04 -36.48 -1.03
CA LEU A 223 -1.79 -37.55 -0.38
C LEU A 223 -0.87 -38.73 -0.13
N GLN A 224 -0.69 -39.05 1.16
CA GLN A 224 0.15 -40.14 1.63
C GLN A 224 -0.72 -41.25 2.22
N VAL A 225 -0.26 -42.48 2.06
CA VAL A 225 -0.92 -43.65 2.63
C VAL A 225 0.05 -44.36 3.54
N ARG A 226 -0.38 -44.67 4.77
CA ARG A 226 0.41 -45.44 5.73
C ARG A 226 -0.27 -46.75 6.08
N ALA A 227 0.50 -47.83 6.13
CA ALA A 227 0.05 -49.15 6.58
C ALA A 227 0.95 -49.64 7.72
N GLY A 228 0.38 -49.86 8.91
CA GLY A 228 1.17 -50.32 10.07
C GLY A 228 2.31 -49.37 10.48
N GLY A 229 2.14 -48.06 10.26
CA GLY A 229 3.09 -47.02 10.65
C GLY A 229 4.15 -46.65 9.61
N ARG A 230 4.25 -47.38 8.49
CA ARG A 230 5.13 -47.03 7.36
C ARG A 230 4.33 -46.46 6.20
N GLU A 231 4.92 -45.55 5.45
CA GLU A 231 4.39 -45.11 4.16
C GLU A 231 4.38 -46.27 3.16
N VAL A 232 3.31 -46.35 2.37
CA VAL A 232 3.11 -47.37 1.34
C VAL A 232 2.66 -46.73 0.04
N ALA A 233 3.22 -47.20 -1.06
CA ALA A 233 2.87 -46.76 -2.40
C ALA A 233 1.83 -47.70 -3.04
N SER A 234 1.18 -47.20 -4.09
CA SER A 234 0.30 -48.04 -4.92
C SER A 234 1.11 -49.17 -5.56
N GLY A 235 0.70 -50.41 -5.35
CA GLY A 235 1.38 -51.64 -5.76
C GLY A 235 1.99 -52.43 -4.60
N ASP A 236 2.15 -51.82 -3.42
CA ASP A 236 2.77 -52.46 -2.27
C ASP A 236 1.94 -53.61 -1.69
N ASN A 237 2.63 -54.50 -0.97
CA ASN A 237 2.01 -55.60 -0.26
C ASN A 237 1.47 -55.15 1.10
N ILE A 238 0.21 -55.50 1.38
CA ILE A 238 -0.44 -55.25 2.67
C ILE A 238 -0.93 -56.56 3.31
N PRO A 239 -0.75 -56.75 4.62
CA PRO A 239 -1.13 -57.99 5.27
C PRO A 239 -2.65 -58.12 5.36
N ARG A 240 -3.24 -59.17 4.80
CA ARG A 240 -4.71 -59.36 4.80
C ARG A 240 -5.30 -59.41 6.21
N ARG A 241 -4.57 -60.02 7.15
CA ARG A 241 -4.99 -60.19 8.56
C ARG A 241 -4.92 -58.89 9.36
N ARG A 242 -4.24 -57.85 8.84
CA ARG A 242 -4.11 -56.52 9.47
C ARG A 242 -4.17 -55.40 8.42
N ALA A 243 -5.17 -55.48 7.54
CA ALA A 243 -5.41 -54.48 6.51
C ALA A 243 -6.01 -53.19 7.12
N VAL A 244 -5.12 -52.38 7.70
CA VAL A 244 -5.43 -51.05 8.25
C VAL A 244 -4.57 -50.03 7.50
N LEU A 245 -5.25 -49.05 6.89
CA LEU A 245 -4.63 -47.99 6.11
C LEU A 245 -5.01 -46.63 6.70
N ASN A 246 -4.05 -45.73 6.78
CA ASN A 246 -4.28 -44.34 7.18
C ASN A 246 -3.97 -43.46 5.97
N PHE A 247 -4.94 -42.66 5.57
CA PHE A 247 -4.82 -41.67 4.51
C PHE A 247 -4.56 -40.31 5.14
N GLU A 248 -3.38 -39.77 4.89
CA GLU A 248 -2.93 -38.49 5.40
C GLU A 248 -2.84 -37.52 4.22
N ILE A 249 -3.44 -36.34 4.37
CA ILE A 249 -3.40 -35.28 3.36
C ILE A 249 -2.46 -34.20 3.89
N GLU A 250 -1.30 -34.09 3.26
CA GLU A 250 -0.27 -33.14 3.65
C GLU A 250 -0.39 -31.88 2.76
N PRO A 251 -0.83 -30.73 3.28
CA PRO A 251 -0.66 -29.46 2.59
C PRO A 251 0.79 -29.17 2.23
N ASP A 252 0.93 -28.36 1.20
CA ASP A 252 2.16 -27.66 0.88
C ASP A 252 2.74 -26.95 2.11
N GLN A 253 4.06 -27.08 2.29
CA GLN A 253 4.76 -26.62 3.47
C GLN A 253 4.72 -25.10 3.62
N GLU A 254 4.94 -24.36 2.53
CA GLU A 254 4.93 -22.90 2.52
C GLU A 254 3.52 -22.38 2.78
N PHE A 255 2.52 -23.00 2.14
CA PHE A 255 1.11 -22.68 2.38
C PHE A 255 0.70 -22.92 3.82
N ARG A 256 1.07 -24.05 4.43
CA ARG A 256 0.76 -24.36 5.84
C ARG A 256 1.43 -23.37 6.79
N GLN A 257 2.66 -22.95 6.52
CA GLN A 257 3.37 -21.99 7.36
C GLN A 257 2.72 -20.60 7.34
N ARG A 258 2.33 -20.12 6.15
CA ARG A 258 1.72 -18.79 6.00
C ARG A 258 0.23 -18.76 6.33
N TYR A 259 -0.50 -19.84 6.05
CA TYR A 259 -1.95 -19.96 6.25
C TYR A 259 -2.31 -21.19 7.09
N PRO A 260 -1.87 -21.27 8.36
CA PRO A 260 -2.09 -22.46 9.19
C PRO A 260 -3.58 -22.76 9.44
N GLN A 261 -4.43 -21.73 9.44
CA GLN A 261 -5.88 -21.87 9.64
C GLN A 261 -6.63 -22.33 8.38
N ASP A 262 -6.02 -22.20 7.21
CA ASP A 262 -6.63 -22.56 5.92
C ASP A 262 -6.00 -23.81 5.27
N ALA A 263 -5.01 -24.42 5.93
CA ALA A 263 -4.25 -25.58 5.47
C ALA A 263 -4.66 -26.89 6.17
N GLN A 264 -5.92 -26.99 6.57
CA GLN A 264 -6.47 -28.22 7.17
C GLN A 264 -7.23 -29.02 6.11
N TYR A 265 -7.01 -30.34 6.07
CA TYR A 265 -7.59 -31.22 5.07
C TYR A 265 -8.19 -32.45 5.73
N SER A 266 -9.25 -32.97 5.15
CA SER A 266 -9.90 -34.20 5.59
C SER A 266 -10.42 -34.99 4.39
N VAL A 267 -10.53 -36.30 4.58
CA VAL A 267 -11.13 -37.22 3.61
C VAL A 267 -12.34 -37.87 4.26
N GLY A 268 -13.49 -37.82 3.59
CA GLY A 268 -14.72 -38.33 4.16
C GLY A 268 -14.90 -39.84 4.00
N ARG A 269 -14.64 -40.37 2.80
CA ARG A 269 -15.03 -41.75 2.43
C ARG A 269 -14.01 -42.42 1.52
N ALA A 270 -14.05 -43.74 1.52
CA ALA A 270 -13.31 -44.59 0.59
C ALA A 270 -14.20 -45.68 0.01
N THR A 271 -14.20 -45.83 -1.31
CA THR A 271 -14.81 -46.96 -2.00
C THR A 271 -13.74 -48.00 -2.29
N VAL A 272 -13.99 -49.25 -1.89
CA VAL A 272 -13.02 -50.34 -1.99
C VAL A 272 -13.51 -51.40 -2.97
N PHE A 273 -12.60 -51.82 -3.85
CA PHE A 273 -12.78 -52.88 -4.81
C PHE A 273 -11.78 -54.00 -4.52
N LEU A 274 -12.20 -55.25 -4.70
CA LEU A 274 -11.35 -56.43 -4.56
C LEU A 274 -11.37 -57.22 -5.86
N ARG A 275 -10.19 -57.65 -6.28
CA ARG A 275 -9.98 -58.54 -7.41
C ARG A 275 -9.38 -59.83 -6.90
N LYS A 276 -10.10 -60.93 -7.09
CA LYS A 276 -9.65 -62.28 -6.67
C LYS A 276 -8.97 -63.00 -7.83
N GLY A 277 -7.68 -63.26 -7.73
CA GLY A 277 -6.91 -63.86 -8.83
C GLY A 277 -7.09 -63.16 -10.19
N LEU A 278 -7.62 -63.88 -11.18
CA LEU A 278 -7.86 -63.38 -12.55
C LEU A 278 -9.26 -62.80 -12.78
N THR A 279 -10.15 -62.82 -11.78
CA THR A 279 -11.53 -62.33 -11.94
C THR A 279 -11.59 -60.82 -12.18
N ALA A 280 -12.78 -60.33 -12.52
CA ALA A 280 -13.06 -58.90 -12.53
C ALA A 280 -13.00 -58.32 -11.11
N SER A 281 -12.73 -57.02 -10.99
CA SER A 281 -12.77 -56.31 -9.72
C SER A 281 -14.21 -56.09 -9.27
N GLU A 282 -14.55 -56.52 -8.06
CA GLU A 282 -15.86 -56.36 -7.45
C GLU A 282 -15.83 -55.27 -6.37
N ARG A 283 -16.86 -54.42 -6.31
CA ARG A 283 -17.00 -53.41 -5.26
C ARG A 283 -17.42 -54.09 -3.97
N ILE A 284 -16.58 -54.03 -2.93
CA ILE A 284 -16.92 -54.58 -1.61
C ILE A 284 -17.81 -53.59 -0.82
N GLY A 285 -17.60 -52.29 -1.01
CA GLY A 285 -18.41 -51.28 -0.34
C GLY A 285 -17.77 -49.89 -0.34
N THR A 286 -18.47 -48.95 0.30
CA THR A 286 -17.96 -47.62 0.64
C THR A 286 -17.93 -47.49 2.15
N PHE A 287 -16.82 -46.98 2.66
CA PHE A 287 -16.52 -46.90 4.08
C PHE A 287 -16.24 -45.44 4.45
N ASP A 288 -16.77 -45.02 5.59
CA ASP A 288 -16.42 -43.72 6.17
C ASP A 288 -15.01 -43.79 6.76
N LEU A 289 -14.26 -42.71 6.58
CA LEU A 289 -12.89 -42.58 7.08
C LEU A 289 -12.87 -41.69 8.31
N ASP A 290 -12.86 -42.29 9.49
CA ASP A 290 -12.67 -41.55 10.73
C ASP A 290 -11.20 -41.14 10.86
N GLY A 291 -10.92 -39.83 10.73
CA GLY A 291 -9.56 -39.28 10.74
C GLY A 291 -8.66 -39.85 9.64
N GLY A 292 -9.22 -40.26 8.50
CA GLY A 292 -8.45 -40.88 7.41
C GLY A 292 -8.16 -42.37 7.59
N ARG A 293 -8.66 -43.02 8.66
CA ARG A 293 -8.39 -44.44 8.93
C ARG A 293 -9.40 -45.36 8.25
N LEU A 294 -8.89 -46.35 7.52
CA LEU A 294 -9.66 -47.42 6.88
C LEU A 294 -9.28 -48.78 7.47
N VAL A 295 -10.28 -49.57 7.87
CA VAL A 295 -10.10 -50.92 8.44
C VAL A 295 -10.84 -51.94 7.59
N LEU A 296 -10.11 -52.86 6.94
CA LEU A 296 -10.67 -53.83 6.00
C LEU A 296 -10.60 -55.29 6.48
N THR A 297 -10.12 -55.55 7.69
CA THR A 297 -9.87 -56.90 8.21
C THR A 297 -11.10 -57.82 8.16
N ARG A 298 -12.31 -57.28 8.33
CA ARG A 298 -13.56 -58.07 8.27
C ARG A 298 -14.01 -58.35 6.85
N ASN A 299 -13.77 -57.39 5.95
CA ASN A 299 -14.18 -57.42 4.56
C ASN A 299 -13.26 -58.28 3.68
N LEU A 300 -12.03 -58.54 4.14
CA LEU A 300 -11.02 -59.33 3.44
C LEU A 300 -10.84 -60.76 4.01
N ARG A 301 -11.84 -61.29 4.73
CA ARG A 301 -11.77 -62.64 5.32
C ARG A 301 -11.63 -63.74 4.28
N ASP A 302 -12.37 -63.61 3.17
CA ASP A 302 -12.39 -64.59 2.07
C ASP A 302 -11.40 -64.22 0.96
N ALA A 303 -10.44 -63.36 1.26
CA ALA A 303 -9.39 -62.95 0.34
C ALA A 303 -8.12 -63.80 0.54
N GLU A 304 -7.52 -64.19 -0.57
CA GLU A 304 -6.30 -65.01 -0.60
C GLU A 304 -5.06 -64.12 -0.80
N ALA A 305 -3.89 -64.70 -0.50
CA ALA A 305 -2.64 -64.02 -0.81
C ALA A 305 -2.49 -63.89 -2.33
N GLY A 306 -2.10 -62.72 -2.82
CA GLY A 306 -2.03 -62.38 -4.24
C GLY A 306 -3.28 -61.69 -4.81
N ASP A 307 -4.38 -61.65 -4.06
CA ASP A 307 -5.54 -60.83 -4.41
C ASP A 307 -5.18 -59.34 -4.36
N ARG A 308 -5.89 -58.52 -5.14
CA ARG A 308 -5.63 -57.08 -5.22
C ARG A 308 -6.79 -56.27 -4.70
N ILE A 309 -6.50 -55.26 -3.89
CA ILE A 309 -7.50 -54.26 -3.52
C ILE A 309 -7.21 -52.94 -4.22
N THR A 310 -8.27 -52.26 -4.65
CA THR A 310 -8.21 -50.89 -5.16
C THR A 310 -9.08 -50.02 -4.29
N ILE A 311 -8.52 -48.94 -3.76
CA ILE A 311 -9.18 -48.01 -2.86
C ILE A 311 -9.28 -46.67 -3.56
N ARG A 312 -10.49 -46.13 -3.65
CA ARG A 312 -10.78 -44.83 -4.25
C ARG A 312 -11.28 -43.89 -3.18
N LEU A 313 -10.56 -42.80 -2.95
CA LEU A 313 -10.93 -41.79 -1.97
C LEU A 313 -12.01 -40.86 -2.53
N GLU A 314 -12.96 -40.49 -1.67
CA GLU A 314 -14.10 -39.65 -1.98
C GLU A 314 -14.28 -38.57 -0.92
N GLY A 315 -14.72 -37.38 -1.35
CA GLY A 315 -15.01 -36.27 -0.43
C GLY A 315 -13.77 -35.73 0.26
N VAL A 316 -12.67 -35.53 -0.48
CA VAL A 316 -11.52 -34.79 0.05
C VAL A 316 -11.86 -33.30 0.09
N VAL A 317 -11.76 -32.71 1.27
CA VAL A 317 -12.09 -31.30 1.49
C VAL A 317 -10.98 -30.60 2.27
N ARG A 318 -10.81 -29.32 1.96
CA ARG A 318 -10.01 -28.37 2.75
C ARG A 318 -10.94 -27.61 3.68
N ILE A 319 -10.57 -27.46 4.93
CA ILE A 319 -11.29 -26.65 5.91
C ILE A 319 -10.56 -25.30 5.97
N ASN A 320 -11.30 -24.22 5.71
CA ASN A 320 -10.75 -22.86 5.77
C ASN A 320 -10.86 -22.25 7.17
N HIS A 321 -10.34 -21.03 7.34
CA HIS A 321 -10.39 -20.27 8.59
C HIS A 321 -11.81 -20.04 9.14
N ALA A 322 -12.83 -20.11 8.27
CA ALA A 322 -14.24 -19.97 8.63
C ALA A 322 -14.91 -21.32 8.96
N GLY A 323 -14.15 -22.43 9.00
CA GLY A 323 -14.66 -23.77 9.25
C GLY A 323 -15.44 -24.38 8.08
N GLN A 324 -15.37 -23.77 6.89
CA GLN A 324 -16.09 -24.24 5.71
C GLN A 324 -15.31 -25.35 5.00
N ALA A 325 -16.00 -26.44 4.67
CA ALA A 325 -15.46 -27.53 3.87
C ALA A 325 -15.50 -27.19 2.37
N ILE A 326 -14.32 -27.10 1.75
CA ILE A 326 -14.13 -26.77 0.35
C ILE A 326 -13.63 -28.02 -0.38
N PRO A 327 -14.38 -28.56 -1.36
CA PRO A 327 -13.94 -29.71 -2.14
C PRO A 327 -12.60 -29.43 -2.83
N VAL A 328 -11.66 -30.37 -2.70
CA VAL A 328 -10.38 -30.32 -3.39
C VAL A 328 -10.44 -31.26 -4.59
N SER A 329 -10.12 -30.73 -5.77
CA SER A 329 -10.15 -31.51 -7.00
C SER A 329 -8.85 -32.28 -7.18
N PHE A 330 -8.95 -33.60 -7.15
CA PHE A 330 -7.88 -34.54 -7.48
C PHE A 330 -8.17 -35.25 -8.79
N SER A 331 -7.12 -35.61 -9.53
CA SER A 331 -7.25 -36.53 -10.65
C SER A 331 -7.67 -37.90 -10.14
N GLU A 332 -8.31 -38.72 -10.98
CA GLU A 332 -8.72 -40.06 -10.57
C GLU A 332 -7.55 -40.94 -10.13
N ALA A 333 -6.39 -40.80 -10.80
CA ALA A 333 -5.17 -41.50 -10.45
C ALA A 333 -4.64 -41.12 -9.06
N SER A 334 -4.67 -39.83 -8.69
CA SER A 334 -4.14 -39.36 -7.39
C SER A 334 -5.01 -39.74 -6.19
N ARG A 335 -6.28 -40.11 -6.41
CA ARG A 335 -7.19 -40.58 -5.36
C ARG A 335 -7.37 -42.10 -5.33
N THR A 336 -6.65 -42.84 -6.17
CA THR A 336 -6.82 -44.29 -6.32
C THR A 336 -5.54 -45.04 -5.98
N PHE A 337 -5.62 -45.94 -5.00
CA PHE A 337 -4.50 -46.74 -4.51
C PHE A 337 -4.78 -48.22 -4.71
N GLY A 338 -3.86 -48.92 -5.38
CA GLY A 338 -3.90 -50.37 -5.51
C GLY A 338 -2.94 -51.03 -4.52
N PHE A 339 -3.30 -52.14 -3.92
CA PHE A 339 -2.41 -52.91 -3.05
C PHE A 339 -2.58 -54.41 -3.31
N VAL A 340 -1.51 -55.18 -3.10
CA VAL A 340 -1.52 -56.64 -3.19
C VAL A 340 -1.65 -57.22 -1.79
N LEU A 341 -2.55 -58.18 -1.58
CA LEU A 341 -2.74 -58.82 -0.29
C LEU A 341 -1.67 -59.89 -0.06
N SER A 342 -1.07 -59.86 1.13
CA SER A 342 -0.12 -60.90 1.61
C SER A 342 -0.64 -61.67 2.83
#